data_AF-A0A1F6DAS4-F1
#
_entry.id   AF-A0A1F6DAS4-F1
#
_cell.length_a   1.000
_cell.length_b   1.000
_cell.length_c   1.000
_cell.angle_alpha   90.00
_cell.angle_beta   90.00
_cell.angle_gamma   90.00
#
_symmetry.space_group_name_H-M   'P 1'
#
loop_
_entity.id
_entity.type
_entity.pdbx_description
1 polymer ?
#
loop_
_entity_poly.entity_id
_entity_poly.type
_entity_poly.pdbx_seq_one_letter_code
_entity_poly.pdbx_strand_id
1 'polypeptide(L)'
;MLVLVFMGIFVFLLGTILSYVLMQGRYGRALYAREQAVNVAEGGLEYYRWFLAHNPSIMTNGVGLVSPATYTASDPEGGSVGTATITATANLACGAAQSIDITSVGRADVNALYTRTLSARYMRPSVSEYSNLLNANVWAGADRNITGPYFSNGGIRMDGTNNSTVTSAVSTWSCDSSFGCSPTQSKAGVWGAGTGSSLWSFPASSFDFTGIATNFGTLKTYAQTSGILLDTTLVKVGGVQQGGSFSSVGGTDQRGYHVVMRSDNTIDVYRVTGTSAADSQHSNNPGVWYSDYHTITTQVYVGRYTIPPGCPVIYAQAKVWLEGVVANKVTLVAADTGAFTPDIILQNNITYASGTGTSGLTAIAERSVLIPLVSPDTMTVRGIFVAQTGYLGRNYYTTSGSHEVPSAYDSYVNQTLLTTIGTVVSNGRIGTKWTCSGVFCSGYNNRVDTYDRLLAFSPPPFTPSSSPDFKLVLWREQ
;
A
#
# COMPACT_ATOMS: atom_id res chain seq x y z
N MET A 1 -57.76 24.67 -51.80
CA MET A 1 -57.61 24.24 -50.39
C MET A 1 -56.51 23.18 -50.22
N LEU A 2 -56.52 22.09 -51.00
CA LEU A 2 -55.49 21.04 -50.96
C LEU A 2 -54.04 21.54 -51.15
N VAL A 3 -53.82 22.47 -52.09
CA VAL A 3 -52.50 23.08 -52.37
C VAL A 3 -51.93 23.86 -51.17
N LEU A 4 -52.78 24.57 -50.43
CA LEU A 4 -52.37 25.33 -49.24
C LEU A 4 -51.98 24.41 -48.09
N VAL A 5 -52.67 23.28 -47.91
CA VAL A 5 -52.34 22.27 -46.90
C VAL A 5 -51.01 21.59 -47.22
N PHE A 6 -50.79 21.20 -48.48
CA PHE A 6 -49.52 20.62 -48.92
C PHE A 6 -48.34 21.59 -48.80
N MET A 7 -48.50 22.87 -49.15
CA MET A 7 -47.48 23.89 -48.91
C MET A 7 -47.18 24.08 -47.42
N GLY A 8 -48.22 24.10 -46.56
CA GLY A 8 -48.04 24.22 -45.12
C GLY A 8 -47.24 23.06 -44.52
N ILE A 9 -47.56 21.82 -44.90
CA ILE A 9 -46.82 20.62 -44.48
C ILE A 9 -45.38 20.65 -45.00
N PHE A 10 -45.18 21.03 -46.26
CA PHE A 10 -43.85 21.12 -46.86
C PHE A 10 -42.96 22.16 -46.17
N VAL A 11 -43.47 23.37 -45.91
CA VAL A 11 -42.74 24.42 -45.18
C VAL A 11 -42.43 23.99 -43.75
N PHE A 12 -43.36 23.32 -43.08
CA PHE A 12 -43.12 22.75 -41.75
C PHE A 12 -41.99 21.72 -41.76
N LEU A 13 -42.05 20.74 -42.66
CA LEU A 13 -40.99 19.72 -42.81
C LEU A 13 -39.64 20.36 -43.13
N LEU A 14 -39.60 21.32 -44.07
CA LEU A 14 -38.38 22.03 -44.42
C LEU A 14 -37.80 22.79 -43.22
N GLY A 15 -38.66 23.46 -42.44
CA GLY A 15 -38.30 24.16 -41.22
C GLY A 15 -37.72 23.24 -40.14
N THR A 16 -38.28 22.04 -39.98
CA THR A 16 -37.76 21.03 -39.03
C THR A 16 -36.39 20.50 -39.46
N ILE A 17 -36.18 20.22 -40.75
CA ILE A 17 -34.90 19.74 -41.28
C ILE A 17 -33.81 20.81 -41.14
N LEU A 18 -34.11 22.06 -41.49
CA LEU A 18 -33.19 23.19 -41.33
C LEU A 18 -32.80 23.40 -39.86
N SER A 19 -33.78 23.34 -38.95
CA SER A 19 -33.53 23.44 -37.51
C SER A 19 -32.66 22.29 -36.99
N TYR A 20 -32.91 21.07 -37.46
CA TYR A 20 -32.12 19.90 -37.12
C TYR A 20 -30.66 20.03 -37.60
N VAL A 21 -30.44 20.45 -38.84
CA VAL A 21 -29.08 20.65 -39.40
C VAL A 21 -28.32 21.73 -38.63
N LEU A 22 -28.97 22.85 -38.30
CA LEU A 22 -28.36 23.90 -37.48
C LEU A 22 -28.02 23.40 -36.06
N MET A 23 -28.90 22.60 -35.47
CA MET A 23 -28.67 21.97 -34.17
C MET A 23 -27.49 21.00 -34.22
N GLN A 24 -27.41 20.14 -35.24
CA GLN A 24 -26.30 19.22 -35.46
C GLN A 24 -24.98 19.98 -35.68
N GLY A 25 -24.99 21.07 -36.45
CA GLY A 25 -23.82 21.92 -36.64
C GLY A 25 -23.33 22.58 -35.34
N ARG A 26 -24.25 23.09 -34.51
CA ARG A 26 -23.92 23.64 -33.18
C ARG A 26 -23.38 22.57 -32.25
N TYR A 27 -23.98 21.39 -32.26
CA TYR A 27 -23.53 20.23 -31.48
C TYR A 27 -22.13 19.78 -31.89
N GLY A 28 -21.86 19.66 -33.19
CA GLY A 28 -20.53 19.31 -33.72
C GLY A 28 -19.46 20.32 -33.32
N ARG A 29 -19.75 21.63 -33.40
CA ARG A 29 -18.83 22.68 -32.93
C ARG A 29 -18.58 22.63 -31.42
N ALA A 30 -19.62 22.32 -30.64
CA ALA A 30 -19.49 22.16 -29.19
C ALA A 30 -18.65 20.94 -28.82
N LEU A 31 -18.84 19.80 -29.50
CA LEU A 31 -17.99 18.62 -29.35
C LEU A 31 -16.54 18.92 -29.71
N TYR A 32 -16.30 19.54 -30.87
CA TYR A 32 -14.96 19.92 -31.30
C TYR A 32 -14.25 20.82 -30.28
N ALA A 33 -14.94 21.86 -29.79
CA ALA A 33 -14.39 22.74 -28.77
C ALA A 33 -14.10 22.01 -27.45
N ARG A 34 -14.94 21.04 -27.07
CA ARG A 34 -14.72 20.20 -25.88
C ARG A 34 -13.48 19.32 -26.02
N GLU A 35 -13.32 18.62 -27.14
CA GLU A 35 -12.13 17.79 -27.39
C GLU A 35 -10.86 18.64 -27.42
N GLN A 36 -10.91 19.80 -28.07
CA GLN A 36 -9.79 20.75 -28.08
C GLN A 36 -9.46 21.24 -26.66
N ALA A 37 -10.47 21.54 -25.83
CA ALA A 37 -10.27 21.93 -24.45
C ALA A 37 -9.68 20.80 -23.57
N VAL A 38 -10.06 19.52 -23.79
CA VAL A 38 -9.42 18.37 -23.11
C VAL A 38 -7.94 18.30 -23.48
N ASN A 39 -7.61 18.37 -24.77
CA ASN A 39 -6.20 18.32 -25.22
C ASN A 39 -5.36 19.48 -24.67
N VAL A 40 -5.94 20.68 -24.61
CA VAL A 40 -5.28 21.85 -23.98
C VAL A 40 -5.07 21.61 -22.49
N ALA A 41 -6.06 21.04 -21.78
CA ALA A 41 -5.94 20.69 -20.37
C ALA A 41 -4.84 19.64 -20.14
N GLU A 42 -4.75 18.62 -21.00
CA GLU A 42 -3.71 17.59 -20.93
C GLU A 42 -2.32 18.17 -21.18
N GLY A 43 -2.18 19.08 -22.15
CA GLY A 43 -0.96 19.85 -22.35
C GLY A 43 -0.53 20.64 -21.11
N GLY A 44 -1.50 21.18 -20.36
CA GLY A 44 -1.25 21.81 -19.05
C GLY A 44 -0.74 20.84 -17.98
N LEU A 45 -1.27 19.62 -17.92
CA LEU A 45 -0.79 18.57 -17.00
C LEU A 45 0.64 18.14 -17.34
N GLU A 46 0.93 17.88 -18.61
CA GLU A 46 2.28 17.46 -19.05
C GLU A 46 3.30 18.59 -18.92
N TYR A 47 2.91 19.86 -19.18
CA TYR A 47 3.74 21.02 -18.87
C TYR A 47 4.10 21.06 -17.38
N TYR A 48 3.12 20.87 -16.49
CA TYR A 48 3.37 20.93 -15.05
C TYR A 48 4.18 19.73 -14.55
N ARG A 49 3.99 18.54 -15.15
CA ARG A 49 4.84 17.38 -14.93
C ARG A 49 6.28 17.68 -15.31
N TRP A 50 6.52 18.28 -16.47
CA TRP A 50 7.85 18.72 -16.89
C TRP A 50 8.45 19.73 -15.89
N PHE A 51 7.66 20.72 -15.45
CA PHE A 51 8.09 21.69 -14.45
C PHE A 51 8.54 21.02 -13.14
N LEU A 52 7.75 20.08 -12.60
CA LEU A 52 8.10 19.34 -11.39
C LEU A 52 9.33 18.44 -11.57
N ALA A 53 9.48 17.81 -12.74
CA ALA A 53 10.65 16.98 -13.05
C ALA A 53 11.95 17.81 -13.11
N HIS A 54 11.89 19.07 -13.56
CA HIS A 54 13.04 19.98 -13.62
C HIS A 54 13.26 20.76 -12.32
N ASN A 55 12.34 20.66 -11.35
CA ASN A 55 12.43 21.30 -10.04
C ASN A 55 12.22 20.26 -8.90
N PRO A 56 13.07 19.22 -8.82
CA PRO A 56 12.85 18.10 -7.89
C PRO A 56 12.93 18.49 -6.41
N SER A 57 13.54 19.63 -6.08
CA SER A 57 13.57 20.17 -4.71
C SER A 57 12.18 20.47 -4.16
N ILE A 58 11.19 20.75 -5.01
CA ILE A 58 9.78 20.94 -4.60
C ILE A 58 9.25 19.67 -3.91
N MET A 59 9.70 18.48 -4.34
CA MET A 59 9.28 17.21 -3.72
C MET A 59 9.91 16.96 -2.35
N THR A 60 10.73 17.87 -1.82
CA THR A 60 11.23 17.77 -0.45
C THR A 60 10.26 18.36 0.57
N ASN A 61 9.74 19.57 0.32
CA ASN A 61 8.94 20.33 1.30
C ASN A 61 7.86 21.23 0.66
N GLY A 62 7.68 21.16 -0.66
CA GLY A 62 6.73 21.99 -1.41
C GLY A 62 7.21 23.41 -1.73
N VAL A 63 8.40 23.82 -1.27
CA VAL A 63 8.94 25.17 -1.54
C VAL A 63 9.31 25.30 -3.03
N GLY A 64 8.91 26.41 -3.65
CA GLY A 64 9.12 26.67 -5.07
C GLY A 64 7.99 26.21 -5.99
N LEU A 65 6.91 25.63 -5.43
CA LEU A 65 5.70 25.31 -6.19
C LEU A 65 5.04 26.59 -6.71
N VAL A 66 4.82 26.68 -8.03
CA VAL A 66 4.15 27.81 -8.68
C VAL A 66 2.69 27.46 -8.93
N SER A 67 1.75 28.24 -8.37
CA SER A 67 0.31 28.01 -8.51
C SER A 67 -0.46 29.32 -8.29
N PRO A 68 -1.38 29.74 -9.19
CA PRO A 68 -1.67 29.10 -10.48
C PRO A 68 -0.55 29.35 -11.50
N ALA A 69 -0.37 28.40 -12.42
CA ALA A 69 0.46 28.54 -13.62
C ALA A 69 -0.42 28.58 -14.86
N THR A 70 0.07 29.15 -15.95
CA THR A 70 -0.62 29.15 -17.25
C THR A 70 0.21 28.46 -18.31
N TYR A 71 -0.47 27.77 -19.22
CA TYR A 71 0.14 27.12 -20.38
C TYR A 71 -0.67 27.48 -21.62
N THR A 72 -0.01 27.95 -22.67
CA THR A 72 -0.64 28.22 -23.97
C THR A 72 -0.28 27.09 -24.92
N ALA A 73 -1.29 26.40 -25.44
CA ALA A 73 -1.09 25.37 -26.45
C ALA A 73 -1.05 26.03 -27.83
N SER A 74 0.02 25.75 -28.59
CA SER A 74 0.23 26.31 -29.93
C SER A 74 0.00 25.26 -31.01
N ASP A 75 -0.51 25.69 -32.16
CA ASP A 75 -0.61 24.87 -33.37
C ASP A 75 0.75 24.78 -34.07
N PRO A 76 1.22 23.59 -34.51
CA PRO A 76 2.37 23.46 -35.39
C PRO A 76 2.29 24.29 -36.68
N GLU A 77 1.09 24.55 -37.20
CA GLU A 77 0.85 25.39 -38.39
C GLU A 77 0.85 26.90 -38.07
N GLY A 78 0.89 27.27 -36.77
CA GLY A 78 0.95 28.63 -36.26
C GLY A 78 -0.31 29.08 -35.52
N GLY A 79 -0.13 29.89 -34.46
CA GLY A 79 -1.21 30.41 -33.63
C GLY A 79 -1.46 29.59 -32.35
N SER A 80 -2.35 30.10 -31.50
CA SER A 80 -2.79 29.42 -30.26
C SER A 80 -4.06 28.62 -30.53
N VAL A 81 -4.13 27.41 -29.96
CA VAL A 81 -5.33 26.56 -29.97
C VAL A 81 -6.10 26.66 -28.66
N GLY A 82 -5.48 27.19 -27.60
CA GLY A 82 -6.13 27.35 -26.31
C GLY A 82 -5.16 27.63 -25.18
N THR A 83 -5.73 27.89 -24.01
CA THR A 83 -4.97 28.14 -22.77
C THR A 83 -5.43 27.22 -21.65
N ALA A 84 -4.48 26.70 -20.88
CA ALA A 84 -4.73 25.96 -19.66
C ALA A 84 -4.33 26.81 -18.44
N THR A 85 -5.17 26.78 -17.41
CA THR A 85 -4.83 27.29 -16.07
C THR A 85 -4.60 26.10 -15.15
N ILE A 86 -3.40 25.99 -14.58
CA ILE A 86 -2.99 24.90 -13.73
C ILE A 86 -2.95 25.38 -12.28
N THR A 87 -3.67 24.70 -11.41
CA THR A 87 -3.56 24.85 -9.95
C THR A 87 -2.90 23.60 -9.38
N ALA A 88 -1.84 23.79 -8.61
CA ALA A 88 -1.15 22.71 -7.92
C ALA A 88 -1.16 22.92 -6.40
N THR A 89 -1.19 21.83 -5.64
CA THR A 89 -1.16 21.84 -4.17
C THR A 89 -0.23 20.73 -3.66
N ALA A 90 0.72 21.09 -2.80
CA ALA A 90 1.58 20.11 -2.15
C ALA A 90 0.90 19.49 -0.93
N ASN A 91 0.82 18.16 -0.90
CA ASN A 91 0.35 17.41 0.26
C ASN A 91 1.54 17.09 1.16
N LEU A 92 1.61 17.75 2.31
CA LEU A 92 2.72 17.63 3.25
C LEU A 92 2.37 16.71 4.43
N ALA A 93 3.37 15.97 4.91
CA ALA A 93 3.34 15.28 6.19
C ALA A 93 4.69 15.43 6.87
N CYS A 94 4.72 15.79 8.15
CA CYS A 94 5.93 16.12 8.91
C CYS A 94 6.82 17.17 8.21
N GLY A 95 6.22 18.10 7.46
CA GLY A 95 6.94 19.10 6.66
C GLY A 95 7.55 18.56 5.36
N ALA A 96 7.36 17.29 5.03
CA ALA A 96 7.86 16.66 3.81
C ALA A 96 6.75 16.44 2.78
N ALA A 97 7.03 16.74 1.50
CA ALA A 97 6.06 16.55 0.42
C ALA A 97 5.86 15.06 0.10
N GLN A 98 4.61 14.61 0.16
CA GLN A 98 4.21 13.23 -0.13
C GLN A 98 3.70 13.09 -1.58
N SER A 99 3.01 14.12 -2.06
CA SER A 99 2.50 14.21 -3.44
C SER A 99 2.16 15.65 -3.79
N ILE A 100 2.05 15.94 -5.08
CA ILE A 100 1.51 17.21 -5.58
C ILE A 100 0.21 16.89 -6.34
N ASP A 101 -0.91 17.44 -5.91
CA ASP A 101 -2.16 17.36 -6.66
C ASP A 101 -2.20 18.49 -7.68
N ILE A 102 -2.49 18.15 -8.94
CA ILE A 102 -2.49 19.06 -10.09
C ILE A 102 -3.88 19.03 -10.70
N THR A 103 -4.46 20.20 -10.90
CA THR A 103 -5.70 20.39 -11.64
C THR A 103 -5.44 21.35 -12.79
N SER A 104 -5.73 20.92 -14.01
CA SER A 104 -5.55 21.70 -15.24
C SER A 104 -6.91 21.99 -15.86
N VAL A 105 -7.24 23.27 -16.00
CA VAL A 105 -8.47 23.73 -16.65
C VAL A 105 -8.13 24.26 -18.04
N GLY A 106 -8.43 23.47 -19.06
CA GLY A 106 -8.22 23.82 -20.46
C GLY A 106 -9.39 24.61 -21.04
N ARG A 107 -9.06 25.62 -21.86
CA ARG A 107 -10.00 26.42 -22.64
C ARG A 107 -9.56 26.44 -24.10
N ALA A 108 -10.46 26.09 -25.00
CA ALA A 108 -10.19 26.17 -26.44
C ALA A 108 -10.48 27.58 -26.96
N ASP A 109 -9.62 28.11 -27.83
CA ASP A 109 -9.78 29.45 -28.40
C ASP A 109 -11.00 29.52 -29.35
N VAL A 110 -11.34 28.39 -29.99
CA VAL A 110 -12.52 28.29 -30.86
C VAL A 110 -13.84 28.51 -30.11
N ASN A 111 -13.90 28.21 -28.80
CA ASN A 111 -15.01 28.56 -27.93
C ASN A 111 -14.65 28.41 -26.44
N ALA A 112 -14.46 29.54 -25.75
CA ALA A 112 -14.07 29.56 -24.34
C ALA A 112 -15.16 29.11 -23.34
N LEU A 113 -16.41 28.90 -23.78
CA LEU A 113 -17.50 28.43 -22.91
C LEU A 113 -17.37 26.96 -22.53
N TYR A 114 -16.73 26.14 -23.37
CA TYR A 114 -16.65 24.69 -23.19
C TYR A 114 -15.33 24.29 -22.56
N THR A 115 -15.12 24.69 -21.31
CA THR A 115 -13.89 24.35 -20.56
C THR A 115 -13.89 22.89 -20.12
N ARG A 116 -12.69 22.32 -19.95
CA ARG A 116 -12.48 20.97 -19.44
C ARG A 116 -11.48 20.97 -18.31
N THR A 117 -11.77 20.19 -17.27
CA THR A 117 -10.95 20.11 -16.07
C THR A 117 -10.40 18.70 -15.93
N LEU A 118 -9.08 18.58 -15.96
CA LEU A 118 -8.38 17.33 -15.69
C LEU A 118 -7.67 17.44 -14.35
N SER A 119 -7.63 16.33 -13.61
CA SER A 119 -6.85 16.26 -12.36
C SER A 119 -5.97 15.02 -12.35
N ALA A 120 -4.77 15.19 -11.81
CA ALA A 120 -3.77 14.15 -11.64
C ALA A 120 -2.97 14.39 -10.35
N ARG A 121 -2.36 13.34 -9.82
CA ARG A 121 -1.46 13.40 -8.68
C ARG A 121 -0.05 13.07 -9.11
N TYR A 122 0.91 13.91 -8.78
CA TYR A 122 2.32 13.65 -9.04
C TYR A 122 2.99 13.10 -7.77
N MET A 123 3.41 11.83 -7.81
CA MET A 123 4.13 11.16 -6.72
C MET A 123 4.96 9.99 -7.27
N ARG A 124 5.83 9.43 -6.45
CA ARG A 124 6.42 8.12 -6.75
C ARG A 124 5.35 7.04 -6.59
N PRO A 125 5.18 6.12 -7.55
CA PRO A 125 4.33 4.95 -7.39
C PRO A 125 4.67 4.22 -6.09
N SER A 126 3.64 3.82 -5.35
CA SER A 126 3.80 3.19 -4.05
C SER A 126 3.83 1.67 -4.21
N VAL A 127 4.47 0.98 -3.26
CA VAL A 127 4.33 -0.48 -3.12
C VAL A 127 2.87 -0.92 -2.99
N SER A 128 1.96 -0.02 -2.58
CA SER A 128 0.52 -0.27 -2.44
C SER A 128 -0.22 -0.63 -3.74
N GLU A 129 0.43 -0.50 -4.89
CA GLU A 129 -0.09 -1.02 -6.18
C GLU A 129 -0.05 -2.56 -6.26
N TYR A 130 0.68 -3.23 -5.37
CA TYR A 130 0.87 -4.67 -5.36
C TYR A 130 0.06 -5.32 -4.23
N SER A 131 -0.45 -6.53 -4.46
CA SER A 131 -0.89 -7.40 -3.36
C SER A 131 0.34 -7.90 -2.59
N ASN A 132 1.35 -8.37 -3.33
CA ASN A 132 2.57 -8.91 -2.76
C ASN A 132 3.79 -8.47 -3.57
N LEU A 133 4.81 -7.99 -2.87
CA LEU A 133 6.11 -7.63 -3.39
C LEU A 133 7.18 -8.37 -2.58
N LEU A 134 7.86 -9.34 -3.19
CA LEU A 134 8.76 -10.27 -2.50
C LEU A 134 10.19 -10.23 -3.03
N ASN A 135 11.16 -10.54 -2.17
CA ASN A 135 12.57 -10.70 -2.54
C ASN A 135 13.08 -12.16 -2.37
N ALA A 136 12.19 -13.15 -2.51
CA ALA A 136 12.49 -14.55 -2.25
C ALA A 136 11.70 -15.52 -3.14
N ASN A 137 12.18 -16.75 -3.27
CA ASN A 137 11.39 -17.82 -3.88
C ASN A 137 10.15 -18.10 -3.02
N VAL A 138 8.99 -18.28 -3.65
CA VAL A 138 7.71 -18.40 -2.94
C VAL A 138 6.79 -19.44 -3.57
N TRP A 139 5.98 -20.09 -2.73
CA TRP A 139 4.87 -20.94 -3.14
C TRP A 139 3.54 -20.35 -2.68
N ALA A 140 2.75 -19.87 -3.64
CA ALA A 140 1.35 -19.54 -3.44
C ALA A 140 0.51 -20.79 -3.68
N GLY A 141 0.15 -21.49 -2.59
CA GLY A 141 -0.62 -22.74 -2.64
C GLY A 141 -2.04 -22.57 -3.19
N ALA A 142 -2.66 -23.69 -3.58
CA ALA A 142 -3.98 -23.75 -4.23
C ALA A 142 -5.13 -23.16 -3.38
N ASP A 143 -4.95 -23.06 -2.07
CA ASP A 143 -5.92 -22.48 -1.13
C ASP A 143 -5.85 -20.95 -0.99
N ARG A 144 -4.95 -20.27 -1.73
CA ARG A 144 -4.89 -18.80 -1.78
C ARG A 144 -5.77 -18.25 -2.89
N ASN A 145 -6.53 -17.20 -2.57
CA ASN A 145 -7.18 -16.33 -3.54
C ASN A 145 -6.54 -14.95 -3.50
N ILE A 146 -5.90 -14.56 -4.61
CA ILE A 146 -5.11 -13.33 -4.71
C ILE A 146 -5.77 -12.40 -5.73
N THR A 147 -6.08 -11.17 -5.31
CA THR A 147 -6.57 -10.11 -6.17
C THR A 147 -5.62 -8.92 -6.11
N GLY A 148 -4.84 -8.73 -7.17
CA GLY A 148 -3.87 -7.64 -7.29
C GLY A 148 -2.53 -8.13 -7.84
N PRO A 149 -1.67 -7.24 -8.37
CA PRO A 149 -0.36 -7.61 -8.88
C PRO A 149 0.47 -8.37 -7.84
N TYR A 150 1.08 -9.48 -8.25
CA TYR A 150 1.93 -10.32 -7.41
C TYR A 150 3.33 -10.40 -8.02
N PHE A 151 4.34 -9.96 -7.28
CA PHE A 151 5.71 -9.92 -7.77
C PHE A 151 6.70 -10.62 -6.81
N SER A 152 7.72 -11.25 -7.38
CA SER A 152 8.93 -11.65 -6.65
C SER A 152 10.22 -11.43 -7.46
N ASN A 153 11.29 -10.97 -6.80
CA ASN A 153 12.64 -11.03 -7.38
C ASN A 153 13.13 -12.47 -7.54
N GLY A 154 12.55 -13.41 -6.80
CA GLY A 154 12.80 -14.84 -6.94
C GLY A 154 11.75 -15.54 -7.82
N GLY A 155 11.81 -16.87 -7.83
CA GLY A 155 10.85 -17.72 -8.50
C GLY A 155 9.52 -17.84 -7.77
N ILE A 156 8.44 -18.00 -8.52
CA ILE A 156 7.07 -18.12 -8.00
C ILE A 156 6.49 -19.46 -8.46
N ARG A 157 6.15 -20.31 -7.49
CA ARG A 157 5.20 -21.41 -7.70
C ARG A 157 3.78 -20.90 -7.42
N MET A 158 2.98 -20.73 -8.46
CA MET A 158 1.62 -20.19 -8.42
C MET A 158 0.59 -21.30 -8.64
N ASP A 159 0.08 -21.89 -7.56
CA ASP A 159 -1.01 -22.88 -7.59
C ASP A 159 -2.37 -22.28 -7.19
N GLY A 160 -2.36 -21.14 -6.51
CA GLY A 160 -3.56 -20.41 -6.09
C GLY A 160 -4.31 -19.72 -7.23
N THR A 161 -5.47 -19.16 -6.89
CA THR A 161 -6.25 -18.31 -7.81
C THR A 161 -5.65 -16.92 -7.86
N ASN A 162 -5.47 -16.36 -9.05
CA ASN A 162 -5.09 -14.96 -9.23
C ASN A 162 -5.89 -14.26 -10.31
N ASN A 163 -6.26 -13.01 -10.03
CA ASN A 163 -7.06 -12.16 -10.91
C ASN A 163 -6.25 -10.97 -11.50
N SER A 164 -4.92 -11.03 -11.47
CA SER A 164 -4.03 -9.95 -11.95
C SER A 164 -2.72 -10.50 -12.53
N THR A 165 -1.73 -9.65 -12.75
CA THR A 165 -0.40 -10.04 -13.22
C THR A 165 0.38 -10.79 -12.14
N VAL A 166 1.12 -11.83 -12.55
CA VAL A 166 2.14 -12.50 -11.73
C VAL A 166 3.48 -12.33 -12.41
N THR A 167 4.42 -11.69 -11.74
CA THR A 167 5.70 -11.32 -12.33
C THR A 167 6.88 -11.82 -11.51
N SER A 168 7.86 -12.43 -12.17
CA SER A 168 9.11 -12.85 -11.56
C SER A 168 10.29 -12.17 -12.24
N ALA A 169 11.28 -11.73 -11.47
CA ALA A 169 12.49 -11.13 -12.03
C ALA A 169 13.40 -12.16 -12.72
N VAL A 170 13.31 -13.43 -12.34
CA VAL A 170 14.16 -14.49 -12.88
C VAL A 170 13.50 -15.19 -14.05
N SER A 171 14.30 -15.60 -15.03
CA SER A 171 13.80 -16.43 -16.14
C SER A 171 13.58 -17.87 -15.70
N THR A 172 14.48 -18.40 -14.85
CA THR A 172 14.42 -19.74 -14.27
C THR A 172 14.96 -19.76 -12.84
N TRP A 173 14.59 -20.77 -12.06
CA TRP A 173 15.05 -20.97 -10.69
C TRP A 173 15.05 -22.46 -10.28
N SER A 174 15.83 -22.78 -9.24
CA SER A 174 15.91 -24.13 -8.69
C SER A 174 14.75 -24.40 -7.74
N CYS A 175 13.81 -25.24 -8.16
CA CYS A 175 12.71 -25.69 -7.32
C CYS A 175 13.11 -26.96 -6.56
N ASP A 176 13.13 -26.88 -5.22
CA ASP A 176 13.41 -28.00 -4.32
C ASP A 176 12.15 -28.53 -3.62
N SER A 177 12.33 -29.43 -2.66
CA SER A 177 11.24 -30.06 -1.90
C SER A 177 10.40 -29.07 -1.08
N SER A 178 10.97 -27.93 -0.67
CA SER A 178 10.25 -26.88 0.06
C SER A 178 9.25 -26.12 -0.81
N PHE A 179 9.36 -26.29 -2.14
CA PHE A 179 8.42 -25.82 -3.16
C PHE A 179 7.73 -26.99 -3.86
N GLY A 180 7.78 -28.20 -3.28
CA GLY A 180 7.12 -29.42 -3.75
C GLY A 180 7.73 -30.04 -5.00
N CYS A 181 9.02 -29.85 -5.25
CA CYS A 181 9.78 -30.54 -6.31
C CYS A 181 10.68 -31.63 -5.72
N SER A 182 10.55 -32.86 -6.21
CA SER A 182 11.45 -33.97 -5.88
C SER A 182 11.66 -34.85 -7.12
N PRO A 183 12.88 -34.95 -7.68
CA PRO A 183 14.11 -34.26 -7.24
C PRO A 183 14.05 -32.74 -7.50
N THR A 184 15.07 -32.04 -7.02
CA THR A 184 15.29 -30.63 -7.35
C THR A 184 15.39 -30.46 -8.87
N GLN A 185 14.67 -29.48 -9.43
CA GLN A 185 14.58 -29.27 -10.87
C GLN A 185 14.52 -27.78 -11.21
N SER A 186 15.03 -27.42 -12.40
CA SER A 186 14.90 -26.06 -12.92
C SER A 186 13.48 -25.80 -13.41
N LYS A 187 12.89 -24.68 -12.99
CA LYS A 187 11.56 -24.22 -13.39
C LYS A 187 11.61 -22.80 -13.90
N ALA A 188 10.63 -22.44 -14.72
CA ALA A 188 10.42 -21.07 -15.17
C ALA A 188 10.19 -20.12 -13.99
N GLY A 189 10.47 -18.82 -14.19
CA GLY A 189 10.32 -17.77 -13.18
C GLY A 189 8.96 -17.78 -12.50
N VAL A 190 7.89 -18.01 -13.28
CA VAL A 190 6.56 -18.34 -12.75
C VAL A 190 6.10 -19.67 -13.33
N TRP A 191 5.64 -20.57 -12.49
CA TRP A 191 5.04 -21.85 -12.90
C TRP A 191 4.04 -22.33 -11.83
N GLY A 192 3.15 -23.26 -12.17
CA GLY A 192 2.23 -23.86 -11.21
C GLY A 192 0.91 -24.26 -11.86
N ALA A 193 -0.04 -24.71 -11.04
CA ALA A 193 -1.37 -25.14 -11.47
C ALA A 193 -2.46 -24.05 -11.33
N GLY A 194 -2.08 -22.85 -10.90
CA GLY A 194 -3.00 -21.75 -10.63
C GLY A 194 -3.67 -21.18 -11.88
N THR A 195 -4.79 -20.50 -11.68
CA THR A 195 -5.51 -19.83 -12.78
C THR A 195 -4.75 -18.57 -13.26
N GLY A 196 -5.10 -18.07 -14.45
CA GLY A 196 -4.57 -16.81 -14.95
C GLY A 196 -3.14 -16.89 -15.48
N SER A 197 -2.71 -18.05 -15.97
CA SER A 197 -1.36 -18.25 -16.52
C SER A 197 -1.02 -17.36 -17.71
N SER A 198 -2.03 -16.86 -18.44
CA SER A 198 -1.87 -15.84 -19.49
C SER A 198 -1.41 -14.48 -18.96
N LEU A 199 -1.55 -14.22 -17.67
CA LEU A 199 -1.12 -12.99 -16.99
C LEU A 199 0.23 -13.17 -16.28
N TRP A 200 0.86 -14.34 -16.43
CA TRP A 200 2.19 -14.60 -15.88
C TRP A 200 3.26 -14.07 -16.84
N SER A 201 4.22 -13.31 -16.33
CA SER A 201 5.28 -12.70 -17.13
C SER A 201 6.62 -12.80 -16.43
N PHE A 202 7.63 -13.30 -17.14
CA PHE A 202 8.99 -13.47 -16.65
C PHE A 202 9.97 -13.63 -17.83
N PRO A 203 11.22 -13.17 -17.72
CA PRO A 203 11.73 -12.32 -16.62
C PRO A 203 11.20 -10.88 -16.70
N ALA A 204 11.02 -10.26 -15.54
CA ALA A 204 10.71 -8.83 -15.39
C ALA A 204 11.89 -8.08 -14.74
N SER A 205 11.85 -6.75 -14.72
CA SER A 205 12.83 -5.96 -13.95
C SER A 205 12.71 -6.26 -12.46
N SER A 206 13.83 -6.46 -11.78
CA SER A 206 13.88 -6.64 -10.33
C SER A 206 13.59 -5.34 -9.59
N PHE A 207 12.98 -5.45 -8.41
CA PHE A 207 12.90 -4.34 -7.46
C PHE A 207 14.13 -4.29 -6.59
N ASP A 208 14.66 -3.09 -6.36
CA ASP A 208 15.71 -2.89 -5.38
C ASP A 208 15.10 -2.80 -3.98
N PHE A 209 15.08 -3.91 -3.25
CA PHE A 209 14.62 -3.92 -1.85
C PHE A 209 15.50 -3.10 -0.91
N THR A 210 16.77 -2.86 -1.27
CA THR A 210 17.64 -1.93 -0.56
C THR A 210 17.21 -0.49 -0.82
N GLY A 211 16.76 -0.18 -2.03
CA GLY A 211 16.17 1.11 -2.39
C GLY A 211 14.77 1.35 -1.82
N ILE A 212 14.02 0.28 -1.52
CA ILE A 212 12.74 0.30 -0.80
C ILE A 212 12.96 0.46 0.72
N ALA A 213 14.20 0.27 1.21
CA ALA A 213 14.56 0.43 2.61
C ALA A 213 14.17 1.81 3.13
N THR A 214 13.46 1.82 4.26
CA THR A 214 12.99 3.06 4.87
C THR A 214 14.15 3.73 5.61
N ASN A 215 14.28 5.06 5.48
CA ASN A 215 15.22 5.81 6.29
C ASN A 215 14.67 5.96 7.72
N PHE A 216 14.97 4.97 8.57
CA PHE A 216 14.53 4.94 9.96
C PHE A 216 15.03 6.14 10.76
N GLY A 217 16.22 6.67 10.48
CA GLY A 217 16.76 7.86 11.15
C GLY A 217 15.89 9.10 10.92
N THR A 218 15.46 9.33 9.68
CA THR A 218 14.55 10.43 9.33
C THR A 218 13.17 10.24 9.97
N LEU A 219 12.59 9.04 9.90
CA LEU A 219 11.26 8.79 10.50
C LEU A 219 11.28 8.88 12.02
N LYS A 220 12.35 8.42 12.67
CA LYS A 220 12.58 8.62 14.11
C LYS A 220 12.61 10.11 14.45
N THR A 221 13.29 10.92 13.64
CA THR A 221 13.37 12.37 13.84
C THR A 221 11.99 13.03 13.72
N TYR A 222 11.19 12.64 12.73
CA TYR A 222 9.81 13.13 12.59
C TYR A 222 8.93 12.74 13.78
N ALA A 223 8.97 11.48 14.19
CA ALA A 223 8.27 10.98 15.37
C ALA A 223 8.69 11.70 16.66
N GLN A 224 9.99 11.93 16.83
CA GLN A 224 10.54 12.59 18.01
C GLN A 224 10.13 14.06 18.10
N THR A 225 10.07 14.77 16.98
CA THR A 225 9.83 16.23 16.95
C THR A 225 8.35 16.60 16.82
N SER A 226 7.59 15.86 16.02
CA SER A 226 6.23 16.24 15.61
C SER A 226 5.21 15.10 15.66
N GLY A 227 5.66 13.84 15.56
CA GLY A 227 4.82 12.65 15.62
C GLY A 227 4.75 12.02 17.03
N ILE A 228 4.70 10.68 17.08
CA ILE A 228 4.74 9.91 18.33
C ILE A 228 6.01 9.05 18.34
N LEU A 229 6.90 9.29 19.30
CA LEU A 229 8.04 8.43 19.57
C LEU A 229 7.75 7.54 20.77
N LEU A 230 7.73 6.23 20.54
CA LEU A 230 7.78 5.21 21.57
C LEU A 230 9.24 4.78 21.75
N ASP A 231 9.98 5.54 22.56
CA ASP A 231 11.39 5.22 22.90
C ASP A 231 11.43 3.95 23.77
N THR A 232 12.58 3.38 24.04
CA THR A 232 12.76 2.24 24.95
C THR A 232 12.29 2.49 26.39
N THR A 233 12.31 3.74 26.87
CA THR A 233 12.07 4.09 28.30
C THR A 233 11.06 5.21 28.51
N LEU A 234 10.52 5.82 27.46
CA LEU A 234 9.58 6.94 27.55
C LEU A 234 8.74 7.05 26.28
N VAL A 235 7.69 7.88 26.33
CA VAL A 235 6.91 8.26 25.16
C VAL A 235 7.03 9.77 24.94
N LYS A 236 7.16 10.21 23.68
CA LYS A 236 7.01 11.62 23.28
C LYS A 236 5.89 11.75 22.26
N VAL A 237 5.16 12.85 22.36
CA VAL A 237 4.13 13.26 21.39
C VAL A 237 4.41 14.72 21.04
N GLY A 238 4.61 15.02 19.76
CA GLY A 238 4.88 16.38 19.29
C GLY A 238 6.09 17.03 19.98
N GLY A 239 7.17 16.28 20.20
CA GLY A 239 8.37 16.80 20.87
C GLY A 239 8.33 16.78 22.40
N VAL A 240 7.16 16.55 23.00
CA VAL A 240 6.96 16.64 24.44
C VAL A 240 6.87 15.25 25.07
N GLN A 241 7.71 14.99 26.07
CA GLN A 241 7.62 13.76 26.86
C GLN A 241 6.27 13.67 27.56
N GLN A 242 5.64 12.50 27.44
CA GLN A 242 4.39 12.18 28.09
C GLN A 242 4.66 11.32 29.32
N GLY A 243 4.23 11.80 30.49
CA GLY A 243 4.45 11.09 31.76
C GLY A 243 5.93 10.97 32.17
N GLY A 244 6.20 10.08 33.11
CA GLY A 244 7.56 9.75 33.57
C GLY A 244 8.21 8.63 32.75
N SER A 245 9.53 8.49 32.89
CA SER A 245 10.25 7.34 32.32
C SER A 245 9.86 6.03 33.02
N PHE A 246 9.99 4.92 32.30
CA PHE A 246 9.75 3.56 32.79
C PHE A 246 10.93 2.64 32.46
N SER A 247 10.94 1.43 33.03
CA SER A 247 11.99 0.47 32.75
C SER A 247 11.97 0.01 31.29
N SER A 248 13.18 -0.15 30.73
CA SER A 248 13.37 -0.36 29.30
C SER A 248 12.61 -1.57 28.75
N VAL A 249 12.01 -1.36 27.58
CA VAL A 249 11.40 -2.41 26.75
C VAL A 249 12.16 -2.69 25.45
N GLY A 250 13.27 -1.99 25.20
CA GLY A 250 14.10 -2.19 24.01
C GLY A 250 15.17 -3.27 24.20
N GLY A 251 15.80 -3.67 23.09
CA GLY A 251 16.95 -4.58 23.10
C GLY A 251 16.62 -6.05 23.39
N THR A 252 15.34 -6.43 23.38
CA THR A 252 14.92 -7.79 23.69
C THR A 252 13.63 -8.16 22.93
N ASP A 253 13.50 -9.43 22.58
CA ASP A 253 12.29 -9.97 21.97
C ASP A 253 11.13 -10.21 22.95
N GLN A 254 11.39 -10.11 24.26
CA GLN A 254 10.43 -10.44 25.31
C GLN A 254 9.59 -9.24 25.77
N ARG A 255 9.93 -8.04 25.32
CA ARG A 255 9.31 -6.77 25.72
C ARG A 255 9.09 -5.90 24.49
N GLY A 256 8.29 -4.85 24.67
CA GLY A 256 8.02 -3.86 23.67
C GLY A 256 6.76 -3.09 23.98
N TYR A 257 6.07 -2.65 22.93
CA TYR A 257 4.82 -1.90 23.03
C TYR A 257 3.66 -2.68 22.46
N HIS A 258 2.55 -2.73 23.18
CA HIS A 258 1.28 -3.11 22.61
C HIS A 258 0.50 -1.83 22.28
N VAL A 259 0.28 -1.62 20.99
CA VAL A 259 -0.34 -0.44 20.39
C VAL A 259 -1.70 -0.81 19.85
N VAL A 260 -2.74 -0.25 20.45
CA VAL A 260 -4.13 -0.46 20.03
C VAL A 260 -4.64 0.80 19.34
N MET A 261 -4.83 0.72 18.03
CA MET A 261 -5.39 1.80 17.20
C MET A 261 -6.88 1.99 17.52
N ARG A 262 -7.31 3.26 17.62
CA ARG A 262 -8.71 3.62 17.93
C ARG A 262 -9.35 4.40 16.78
N SER A 263 -10.67 4.25 16.65
CA SER A 263 -11.49 4.90 15.62
C SER A 263 -11.59 6.42 15.75
N ASP A 264 -11.11 7.00 16.85
CA ASP A 264 -11.07 8.44 17.13
C ASP A 264 -9.71 9.09 16.82
N ASN A 265 -8.87 8.42 16.02
CA ASN A 265 -7.52 8.87 15.65
C ASN A 265 -6.56 8.97 16.85
N THR A 266 -6.77 8.11 17.85
CA THR A 266 -5.87 7.92 18.98
C THR A 266 -5.27 6.51 18.99
N ILE A 267 -4.21 6.32 19.76
CA ILE A 267 -3.65 5.01 20.10
C ILE A 267 -3.66 4.85 21.61
N ASP A 268 -3.99 3.65 22.08
CA ASP A 268 -3.63 3.23 23.43
C ASP A 268 -2.31 2.49 23.39
N VAL A 269 -1.41 2.86 24.29
CA VAL A 269 -0.08 2.26 24.40
C VAL A 269 0.03 1.55 25.73
N TYR A 270 0.41 0.29 25.68
CA TYR A 270 0.80 -0.50 26.82
C TYR A 270 2.27 -0.90 26.68
N ARG A 271 2.94 -0.96 27.82
CA ARG A 271 4.28 -1.47 27.95
C ARG A 271 4.21 -2.95 28.28
N VAL A 272 4.73 -3.80 27.40
CA VAL A 272 4.76 -5.25 27.63
C VAL A 272 5.88 -5.57 28.61
N THR A 273 5.52 -6.09 29.79
CA THR A 273 6.44 -6.41 30.87
C THR A 273 6.79 -7.90 30.94
N GLY A 274 6.02 -8.75 30.28
CA GLY A 274 6.26 -10.18 30.19
C GLY A 274 5.55 -10.81 29.01
N THR A 275 6.20 -11.82 28.45
CA THR A 275 5.73 -12.65 27.34
C THR A 275 5.96 -14.12 27.66
N SER A 276 5.22 -15.02 27.04
CA SER A 276 5.50 -16.46 27.10
C SER A 276 6.19 -16.94 25.83
N ALA A 277 7.14 -17.85 25.99
CA ALA A 277 7.80 -18.56 24.92
C ALA A 277 6.87 -19.59 24.27
N ALA A 278 6.97 -19.75 22.95
CA ALA A 278 6.45 -20.89 22.21
C ALA A 278 7.49 -21.32 21.18
N ASP A 279 7.75 -22.62 21.08
CA ASP A 279 8.65 -23.15 20.06
C ASP A 279 7.97 -23.08 18.69
N SER A 280 8.70 -22.60 17.69
CA SER A 280 8.19 -22.47 16.33
C SER A 280 9.28 -22.70 15.27
N GLN A 281 8.86 -22.98 14.03
CA GLN A 281 9.75 -22.89 12.87
C GLN A 281 9.39 -21.72 11.97
N HIS A 282 10.41 -21.03 11.49
CA HIS A 282 10.26 -19.81 10.69
C HIS A 282 10.21 -20.15 9.18
N SER A 283 9.44 -19.41 8.39
CA SER A 283 9.24 -19.70 6.95
C SER A 283 10.49 -19.54 6.09
N ASN A 284 11.45 -18.74 6.56
CA ASN A 284 12.74 -18.51 5.91
C ASN A 284 13.83 -19.52 6.33
N ASN A 285 13.59 -20.34 7.37
CA ASN A 285 14.51 -21.37 7.82
C ASN A 285 13.76 -22.62 8.33
N PRO A 286 13.03 -23.33 7.44
CA PRO A 286 12.27 -24.51 7.82
C PRO A 286 13.19 -25.61 8.35
N GLY A 287 12.74 -26.33 9.38
CA GLY A 287 13.49 -27.40 10.04
C GLY A 287 14.32 -26.96 11.27
N VAL A 288 14.44 -25.65 11.52
CA VAL A 288 15.08 -25.11 12.73
C VAL A 288 14.02 -24.55 13.67
N TRP A 289 14.10 -24.94 14.94
CA TRP A 289 13.20 -24.48 15.99
C TRP A 289 13.76 -23.26 16.73
N TYR A 290 12.91 -22.27 16.95
CA TYR A 290 13.19 -21.03 17.66
C TYR A 290 12.19 -20.86 18.80
N SER A 291 12.60 -20.14 19.84
CA SER A 291 11.70 -19.76 20.93
C SER A 291 11.15 -18.36 20.65
N ASP A 292 9.88 -18.29 20.26
CA ASP A 292 9.19 -17.04 19.95
C ASP A 292 8.46 -16.49 21.18
N TYR A 293 8.57 -15.17 21.39
CA TYR A 293 7.99 -14.46 22.54
C TYR A 293 6.87 -13.53 22.12
N HIS A 294 5.87 -14.08 21.42
CA HIS A 294 4.79 -13.29 20.82
C HIS A 294 3.52 -13.18 21.67
N THR A 295 3.36 -14.01 22.70
CA THR A 295 2.17 -14.01 23.56
C THR A 295 2.40 -13.12 24.78
N ILE A 296 1.64 -12.03 24.91
CA ILE A 296 1.71 -11.13 26.07
C ILE A 296 1.13 -11.82 27.30
N THR A 297 1.89 -11.86 28.39
CA THR A 297 1.42 -12.39 29.70
C THR A 297 1.15 -11.26 30.69
N THR A 298 1.96 -10.20 30.66
CA THR A 298 1.76 -9.01 31.50
C THR A 298 2.09 -7.74 30.74
N GLN A 299 1.31 -6.68 31.00
CA GLN A 299 1.53 -5.37 30.42
C GLN A 299 1.02 -4.28 31.38
N VAL A 300 1.55 -3.07 31.22
CA VAL A 300 1.17 -1.89 32.00
C VAL A 300 0.70 -0.80 31.05
N TYR A 301 -0.47 -0.22 31.31
CA TYR A 301 -0.97 0.90 30.51
C TYR A 301 -0.07 2.13 30.66
N VAL A 302 0.32 2.71 29.53
CA VAL A 302 1.20 3.90 29.49
C VAL A 302 0.34 5.16 29.27
N GLY A 303 -0.60 5.09 28.33
CA GLY A 303 -1.50 6.21 28.06
C GLY A 303 -2.21 6.10 26.72
N ARG A 304 -3.13 7.05 26.50
CA ARG A 304 -3.78 7.30 25.22
C ARG A 304 -3.17 8.53 24.57
N TYR A 305 -2.81 8.42 23.30
CA TYR A 305 -2.16 9.49 22.55
C TYR A 305 -2.89 9.76 21.25
N THR A 306 -3.20 11.03 20.99
CA THR A 306 -3.73 11.46 19.70
C THR A 306 -2.63 11.50 18.66
N ILE A 307 -2.90 10.93 17.48
CA ILE A 307 -1.96 10.96 16.36
C ILE A 307 -1.94 12.39 15.77
N PRO A 308 -0.80 13.10 15.77
CA PRO A 308 -0.73 14.46 15.26
C PRO A 308 -1.08 14.52 13.75
N PRO A 309 -2.09 15.29 13.32
CA PRO A 309 -2.55 15.28 11.93
C PRO A 309 -1.51 15.83 10.94
N GLY A 310 -0.66 16.77 11.39
CA GLY A 310 0.44 17.30 10.58
C GLY A 310 1.64 16.36 10.47
N CYS A 311 1.73 15.32 11.31
CA CYS A 311 2.80 14.34 11.28
C CYS A 311 2.33 12.98 11.83
N PRO A 312 1.60 12.19 11.03
CA PRO A 312 1.01 10.93 11.48
C PRO A 312 2.03 9.78 11.40
N VAL A 313 3.18 9.97 12.05
CA VAL A 313 4.26 8.98 12.17
C VAL A 313 4.36 8.53 13.62
N ILE A 314 4.28 7.22 13.82
CA ILE A 314 4.55 6.55 15.09
C ILE A 314 5.85 5.76 14.89
N TYR A 315 6.85 6.01 15.71
CA TYR A 315 8.12 5.29 15.66
C TYR A 315 8.38 4.62 17.01
N ALA A 316 8.55 3.30 16.99
CA ALA A 316 8.85 2.49 18.16
C ALA A 316 10.26 1.90 18.08
N GLN A 317 11.07 2.15 19.12
CA GLN A 317 12.42 1.58 19.27
C GLN A 317 12.42 0.20 19.93
N ALA A 318 11.35 -0.56 19.75
CA ALA A 318 11.16 -1.88 20.32
C ALA A 318 10.15 -2.67 19.48
N LYS A 319 9.99 -3.96 19.80
CA LYS A 319 8.94 -4.80 19.22
C LYS A 319 7.56 -4.16 19.45
N VAL A 320 6.67 -4.28 18.48
CA VAL A 320 5.31 -3.74 18.57
C VAL A 320 4.29 -4.86 18.37
N TRP A 321 3.36 -5.01 19.29
CA TRP A 321 2.09 -5.72 19.07
C TRP A 321 1.06 -4.70 18.58
N LEU A 322 0.45 -4.95 17.43
CA LEU A 322 -0.44 -4.01 16.76
C LEU A 322 -1.82 -4.63 16.55
N GLU A 323 -2.87 -3.91 16.93
CA GLU A 323 -4.27 -4.25 16.65
C GLU A 323 -5.16 -3.00 16.59
N GLY A 324 -6.42 -3.17 16.18
CA GLY A 324 -7.48 -2.18 16.41
C GLY A 324 -8.07 -1.57 15.13
N VAL A 325 -8.57 -0.34 15.26
CA VAL A 325 -9.30 0.36 14.19
C VAL A 325 -8.55 1.63 13.80
N VAL A 326 -8.18 1.76 12.53
CA VAL A 326 -7.41 2.88 11.99
C VAL A 326 -8.37 3.94 11.44
N ALA A 327 -8.35 5.13 12.05
CA ALA A 327 -9.25 6.23 11.68
C ALA A 327 -8.77 7.01 10.44
N ASN A 328 -7.52 7.45 10.46
CA ASN A 328 -6.89 8.23 9.39
C ASN A 328 -5.62 7.55 8.90
N LYS A 329 -5.00 8.11 7.86
CA LYS A 329 -3.70 7.64 7.36
C LYS A 329 -2.60 7.81 8.41
N VAL A 330 -1.95 6.71 8.75
CA VAL A 330 -0.86 6.66 9.74
C VAL A 330 0.23 5.70 9.30
N THR A 331 1.47 6.05 9.61
CA THR A 331 2.64 5.19 9.41
C THR A 331 3.23 4.82 10.77
N LEU A 332 3.26 3.53 11.06
CA LEU A 332 3.89 2.96 12.25
C LEU A 332 5.16 2.24 11.85
N VAL A 333 6.25 2.54 12.54
CA VAL A 333 7.56 1.94 12.32
C VAL A 333 8.02 1.28 13.61
N ALA A 334 8.47 0.04 13.54
CA ALA A 334 9.25 -0.61 14.59
C ALA A 334 10.68 -0.80 14.06
N ALA A 335 11.61 -0.02 14.58
CA ALA A 335 13.02 -0.06 14.19
C ALA A 335 13.91 0.47 15.32
N ASP A 336 15.08 -0.12 15.49
CA ASP A 336 16.08 0.33 16.46
C ASP A 336 17.41 0.60 15.76
N THR A 337 18.03 1.73 16.09
CA THR A 337 19.35 2.09 15.53
C THR A 337 20.50 1.35 16.22
N GLY A 338 20.19 0.46 17.17
CA GLY A 338 21.12 -0.39 17.91
C GLY A 338 21.34 -1.76 17.26
N ALA A 339 21.68 -2.75 18.09
CA ALA A 339 21.94 -4.12 17.64
C ALA A 339 20.67 -5.01 17.58
N PHE A 340 19.55 -4.53 18.11
CA PHE A 340 18.29 -5.25 18.10
C PHE A 340 17.47 -4.87 16.87
N THR A 341 16.86 -5.84 16.21
CA THR A 341 16.08 -5.61 14.99
C THR A 341 14.60 -5.93 15.27
N PRO A 342 13.78 -4.94 15.68
CA PRO A 342 12.42 -5.21 16.15
C PRO A 342 11.46 -5.72 15.06
N ASP A 343 10.51 -6.54 15.50
CA ASP A 343 9.38 -7.01 14.71
C ASP A 343 8.10 -6.20 15.00
N ILE A 344 7.14 -6.29 14.08
CA ILE A 344 5.74 -5.97 14.33
C ILE A 344 4.95 -7.28 14.41
N ILE A 345 4.21 -7.49 15.49
CA ILE A 345 3.31 -8.61 15.71
C ILE A 345 1.88 -8.14 15.48
N LEU A 346 1.19 -8.70 14.49
CA LEU A 346 -0.21 -8.43 14.19
C LEU A 346 -1.08 -9.24 15.17
N GLN A 347 -1.37 -8.64 16.32
CA GLN A 347 -1.94 -9.35 17.48
C GLN A 347 -3.38 -9.80 17.24
N ASN A 348 -4.14 -9.02 16.47
CA ASN A 348 -5.57 -9.22 16.22
C ASN A 348 -5.97 -8.48 14.94
N ASN A 349 -7.28 -8.39 14.70
CA ASN A 349 -7.83 -7.67 13.56
C ASN A 349 -7.32 -6.21 13.51
N ILE A 350 -6.99 -5.79 12.30
CA ILE A 350 -6.69 -4.40 11.96
C ILE A 350 -7.71 -3.98 10.91
N THR A 351 -8.61 -3.07 11.27
CA THR A 351 -9.69 -2.61 10.40
C THR A 351 -9.64 -1.10 10.21
N TYR A 352 -10.40 -0.56 9.25
CA TYR A 352 -10.48 0.87 9.01
C TYR A 352 -11.81 1.42 9.50
N ALA A 353 -11.79 2.59 10.12
CA ALA A 353 -13.01 3.29 10.53
C ALA A 353 -13.86 3.73 9.34
N SER A 354 -13.22 3.98 8.18
CA SER A 354 -13.89 4.33 6.93
C SER A 354 -13.41 3.48 5.75
N GLY A 355 -14.34 3.16 4.84
CA GLY A 355 -14.06 2.52 3.56
C GLY A 355 -13.75 3.50 2.41
N THR A 356 -13.73 4.81 2.65
CA THR A 356 -13.63 5.85 1.60
C THR A 356 -12.20 6.20 1.17
N GLY A 357 -11.17 5.56 1.75
CA GLY A 357 -9.76 5.84 1.45
C GLY A 357 -9.13 6.95 2.31
N THR A 358 -9.85 7.45 3.31
CA THR A 358 -9.34 8.38 4.33
C THR A 358 -8.56 7.68 5.43
N SER A 359 -8.88 6.42 5.70
CA SER A 359 -8.16 5.53 6.61
C SER A 359 -7.08 4.75 5.85
N GLY A 360 -5.91 4.55 6.47
CA GLY A 360 -4.86 3.74 5.89
C GLY A 360 -3.72 3.50 6.87
N LEU A 361 -3.18 2.29 6.89
CA LEU A 361 -2.04 1.95 7.73
C LEU A 361 -0.86 1.56 6.86
N THR A 362 0.31 2.12 7.15
CA THR A 362 1.60 1.57 6.73
C THR A 362 2.35 1.14 7.97
N ALA A 363 2.62 -0.16 8.11
CA ALA A 363 3.34 -0.76 9.21
C ALA A 363 4.68 -1.31 8.71
N ILE A 364 5.79 -0.73 9.17
CA ILE A 364 7.14 -1.06 8.72
C ILE A 364 7.93 -1.64 9.89
N ALA A 365 8.29 -2.91 9.79
CA ALA A 365 9.20 -3.57 10.71
C ALA A 365 10.60 -3.63 10.12
N GLU A 366 11.60 -3.31 10.93
CA GLU A 366 13.00 -3.50 10.57
C GLU A 366 13.32 -4.96 10.24
N ARG A 367 12.79 -5.89 11.05
CA ARG A 367 12.93 -7.33 10.82
C ARG A 367 11.70 -7.93 10.14
N SER A 368 10.72 -8.40 10.90
CA SER A 368 9.59 -9.16 10.37
C SER A 368 8.24 -8.59 10.79
N VAL A 369 7.21 -8.88 9.99
CA VAL A 369 5.81 -8.64 10.36
C VAL A 369 5.15 -10.00 10.57
N LEU A 370 4.85 -10.35 11.82
CA LEU A 370 4.44 -11.71 12.17
C LEU A 370 3.02 -11.75 12.70
N ILE A 371 2.31 -12.84 12.40
CA ILE A 371 1.06 -13.19 13.10
C ILE A 371 1.44 -14.17 14.23
N PRO A 372 1.06 -13.90 15.48
CA PRO A 372 1.45 -14.72 16.63
C PRO A 372 0.75 -16.10 16.62
N LEU A 373 1.17 -16.99 17.53
CA LEU A 373 0.45 -18.22 17.85
C LEU A 373 -1.00 -17.89 18.20
N VAL A 374 -1.18 -17.10 19.27
CA VAL A 374 -2.48 -16.65 19.78
C VAL A 374 -3.01 -15.53 18.89
N SER A 375 -3.83 -15.90 17.90
CA SER A 375 -4.47 -14.99 16.94
C SER A 375 -5.94 -15.41 16.72
N PRO A 376 -6.81 -14.57 16.14
CA PRO A 376 -8.20 -14.95 15.86
C PRO A 376 -8.32 -16.15 14.91
N ASP A 377 -9.36 -16.96 15.04
CA ASP A 377 -9.65 -18.07 14.10
C ASP A 377 -9.97 -17.55 12.68
N THR A 378 -10.68 -16.42 12.63
CA THR A 378 -10.89 -15.64 11.42
C THR A 378 -10.31 -14.25 11.62
N MET A 379 -9.22 -13.95 10.91
CA MET A 379 -8.46 -12.71 11.07
C MET A 379 -8.55 -11.84 9.80
N THR A 380 -8.80 -10.55 9.98
CA THR A 380 -8.74 -9.53 8.92
C THR A 380 -7.71 -8.48 9.28
N VAL A 381 -6.74 -8.28 8.40
CA VAL A 381 -5.71 -7.24 8.52
C VAL A 381 -5.76 -6.30 7.32
N ARG A 382 -6.00 -5.02 7.58
CA ARG A 382 -6.00 -3.96 6.57
C ARG A 382 -4.76 -3.08 6.73
N GLY A 383 -3.95 -2.96 5.68
CA GLY A 383 -2.73 -2.16 5.74
C GLY A 383 -1.69 -2.53 4.69
N ILE A 384 -0.65 -1.71 4.63
CA ILE A 384 0.59 -1.98 3.92
C ILE A 384 1.60 -2.45 4.96
N PHE A 385 1.99 -3.72 4.88
CA PHE A 385 2.89 -4.37 5.83
C PHE A 385 4.24 -4.59 5.18
N VAL A 386 5.30 -4.03 5.77
CA VAL A 386 6.65 -4.05 5.22
C VAL A 386 7.58 -4.73 6.22
N ALA A 387 8.13 -5.89 5.83
CA ALA A 387 9.21 -6.56 6.53
C ALA A 387 10.53 -6.29 5.77
N GLN A 388 11.34 -5.37 6.29
CA GLN A 388 12.47 -4.81 5.55
C GLN A 388 13.62 -5.79 5.37
N THR A 389 13.97 -6.55 6.41
CA THR A 389 15.06 -7.54 6.33
C THR A 389 14.57 -8.98 6.45
N GLY A 390 13.49 -9.20 7.20
CA GLY A 390 12.87 -10.49 7.46
C GLY A 390 11.70 -10.78 6.54
N TYR A 391 10.61 -11.32 7.09
CA TYR A 391 9.47 -11.78 6.31
C TYR A 391 8.13 -11.39 6.92
N LEU A 392 7.08 -11.44 6.11
CA LEU A 392 5.72 -11.50 6.62
C LEU A 392 5.25 -12.95 6.74
N GLY A 393 4.78 -13.37 7.90
CA GLY A 393 4.32 -14.74 8.05
C GLY A 393 3.69 -15.09 9.40
N ARG A 394 3.25 -16.34 9.46
CA ARG A 394 2.89 -17.03 10.70
C ARG A 394 3.76 -18.27 10.80
N ASN A 395 4.52 -18.37 11.88
CA ASN A 395 5.43 -19.48 12.10
C ASN A 395 4.68 -20.80 12.27
N TYR A 396 5.40 -21.89 12.05
CA TYR A 396 4.90 -23.24 12.29
C TYR A 396 4.86 -23.50 13.79
N TYR A 397 3.69 -23.90 14.29
CA TYR A 397 3.50 -24.38 15.66
C TYR A 397 2.92 -25.80 15.61
N THR A 398 3.25 -26.64 16.59
CA THR A 398 2.78 -28.04 16.68
C THR A 398 2.10 -28.31 18.03
N THR A 399 1.12 -29.21 18.05
CA THR A 399 0.48 -29.74 19.28
C THR A 399 1.01 -31.14 19.64
N SER A 400 2.18 -31.50 19.12
CA SER A 400 2.78 -32.82 19.34
C SER A 400 4.30 -32.80 19.22
N GLY A 401 4.94 -33.71 19.93
CA GLY A 401 6.39 -33.87 19.94
C GLY A 401 7.09 -33.01 20.98
N SER A 402 8.42 -32.94 20.92
CA SER A 402 9.25 -32.21 21.90
C SER A 402 9.12 -30.68 21.83
N HIS A 403 8.46 -30.16 20.80
CA HIS A 403 8.28 -28.73 20.54
C HIS A 403 6.80 -28.34 20.57
N GLU A 404 5.96 -29.14 21.25
CA GLU A 404 4.55 -28.84 21.37
C GLU A 404 4.33 -27.52 22.09
N VAL A 405 3.36 -26.74 21.60
CA VAL A 405 2.88 -25.58 22.32
C VAL A 405 2.21 -26.03 23.61
N PRO A 406 2.21 -25.20 24.67
CA PRO A 406 1.42 -25.49 25.87
C PRO A 406 -0.03 -25.82 25.51
N SER A 407 -0.62 -26.83 26.17
CA SER A 407 -1.97 -27.34 25.84
C SER A 407 -3.08 -26.28 25.85
N ALA A 408 -2.91 -25.23 26.65
CA ALA A 408 -3.81 -24.06 26.65
C ALA A 408 -3.86 -23.31 25.30
N TYR A 409 -2.90 -23.57 24.41
CA TYR A 409 -2.77 -22.95 23.10
C TYR A 409 -3.01 -23.89 21.92
N ASP A 410 -3.38 -25.16 22.15
CA ASP A 410 -3.60 -26.14 21.09
C ASP A 410 -4.64 -25.67 20.06
N SER A 411 -5.71 -25.02 20.55
CA SER A 411 -6.78 -24.48 19.69
C SER A 411 -6.33 -23.37 18.77
N TYR A 412 -5.16 -22.76 19.01
CA TYR A 412 -4.63 -21.70 18.16
C TYR A 412 -3.69 -22.20 17.08
N VAL A 413 -3.26 -23.47 17.10
CA VAL A 413 -2.30 -23.97 16.09
C VAL A 413 -2.89 -23.91 14.68
N ASN A 414 -4.18 -24.22 14.54
CA ASN A 414 -4.92 -24.27 13.29
C ASN A 414 -6.08 -23.27 13.27
N GLN A 415 -5.98 -22.28 12.40
CA GLN A 415 -6.98 -21.23 12.21
C GLN A 415 -7.70 -21.39 10.86
N THR A 416 -8.91 -20.87 10.77
CA THR A 416 -9.81 -21.05 9.62
C THR A 416 -9.47 -20.12 8.45
N LEU A 417 -9.39 -18.81 8.67
CA LEU A 417 -9.31 -17.81 7.59
C LEU A 417 -8.43 -16.60 7.93
N LEU A 418 -7.49 -16.29 7.04
CA LEU A 418 -6.78 -15.01 7.03
C LEU A 418 -7.20 -14.18 5.82
N THR A 419 -7.66 -12.96 6.05
CA THR A 419 -7.98 -11.96 5.03
C THR A 419 -7.02 -10.78 5.14
N THR A 420 -6.19 -10.60 4.12
CA THR A 420 -5.26 -9.47 3.99
C THR A 420 -5.81 -8.48 2.97
N ILE A 421 -6.10 -7.25 3.39
CA ILE A 421 -6.55 -6.18 2.49
C ILE A 421 -5.50 -5.06 2.47
N GLY A 422 -4.78 -4.94 1.38
CA GLY A 422 -3.64 -4.04 1.22
C GLY A 422 -2.44 -4.78 0.67
N THR A 423 -1.26 -4.48 1.18
CA THR A 423 -0.01 -4.90 0.53
C THR A 423 0.91 -5.59 1.51
N VAL A 424 1.55 -6.65 1.05
CA VAL A 424 2.65 -7.30 1.75
C VAL A 424 3.95 -7.07 1.00
N VAL A 425 4.89 -6.37 1.63
CA VAL A 425 6.27 -6.24 1.17
C VAL A 425 7.15 -7.05 2.10
N SER A 426 7.88 -8.03 1.56
CA SER A 426 8.64 -8.99 2.38
C SER A 426 9.95 -9.34 1.71
N ASN A 427 11.06 -9.08 2.40
CA ASN A 427 12.38 -9.46 1.90
C ASN A 427 12.54 -10.99 1.85
N GLY A 428 12.01 -11.70 2.86
CA GLY A 428 12.00 -13.15 2.92
C GLY A 428 10.75 -13.80 2.33
N ARG A 429 10.75 -15.14 2.32
CA ARG A 429 9.62 -15.95 1.89
C ARG A 429 8.44 -15.78 2.84
N ILE A 430 7.29 -15.40 2.29
CA ILE A 430 6.04 -15.36 3.05
C ILE A 430 5.48 -16.77 3.27
N GLY A 431 4.88 -16.98 4.43
CA GLY A 431 4.24 -18.25 4.79
C GLY A 431 3.29 -18.08 5.97
N THR A 432 2.02 -18.44 5.77
CA THR A 432 0.97 -18.35 6.80
C THR A 432 0.17 -19.64 6.95
N LYS A 433 0.53 -20.67 6.18
CA LYS A 433 -0.04 -22.02 6.20
C LYS A 433 1.09 -23.02 6.03
N TRP A 434 1.04 -24.09 6.81
CA TRP A 434 2.01 -25.16 6.80
C TRP A 434 1.31 -26.47 6.47
N THR A 435 1.97 -27.26 5.62
CA THR A 435 1.51 -28.58 5.21
C THR A 435 2.52 -29.62 5.68
N CYS A 436 2.05 -30.58 6.47
CA CYS A 436 2.84 -31.68 7.00
C CYS A 436 2.36 -32.96 6.32
N SER A 437 3.23 -33.62 5.58
CA SER A 437 2.89 -34.86 4.82
C SER A 437 1.66 -34.71 3.91
N GLY A 438 1.50 -33.53 3.29
CA GLY A 438 0.40 -33.24 2.37
C GLY A 438 -0.91 -32.79 3.03
N VAL A 439 -0.96 -32.69 4.35
CA VAL A 439 -2.15 -32.25 5.10
C VAL A 439 -1.88 -30.91 5.78
N PHE A 440 -2.89 -30.04 5.86
CA PHE A 440 -2.82 -28.82 6.65
C PHE A 440 -2.58 -29.14 8.14
N CYS A 441 -1.54 -28.57 8.73
CA CYS A 441 -1.12 -28.90 10.10
C CYS A 441 -0.87 -27.69 11.02
N SER A 442 -0.70 -26.49 10.46
CA SER A 442 -0.53 -25.26 11.23
C SER A 442 -0.77 -24.04 10.36
N GLY A 443 -1.21 -22.93 10.95
CA GLY A 443 -1.43 -21.67 10.24
C GLY A 443 -2.91 -21.42 9.95
N TYR A 444 -3.19 -20.72 8.85
CA TYR A 444 -4.54 -20.46 8.37
C TYR A 444 -4.87 -21.38 7.19
N ASN A 445 -5.98 -22.10 7.28
CA ASN A 445 -6.36 -23.06 6.24
C ASN A 445 -6.73 -22.36 4.93
N ASN A 446 -7.47 -21.26 5.00
CA ASN A 446 -7.85 -20.44 3.85
C ASN A 446 -7.23 -19.05 3.94
N ARG A 447 -6.83 -18.50 2.79
CA ARG A 447 -6.12 -17.22 2.71
C ARG A 447 -6.64 -16.40 1.55
N VAL A 448 -7.10 -15.18 1.85
CA VAL A 448 -7.60 -14.23 0.87
C VAL A 448 -6.73 -12.99 0.93
N ASP A 449 -6.08 -12.65 -0.18
CA ASP A 449 -5.22 -11.49 -0.30
C ASP A 449 -5.81 -10.56 -1.36
N THR A 450 -6.03 -9.30 -1.03
CA THR A 450 -6.57 -8.29 -1.96
C THR A 450 -5.86 -6.97 -1.77
N TYR A 451 -5.29 -6.39 -2.82
CA TYR A 451 -4.70 -5.06 -2.73
C TYR A 451 -5.76 -3.98 -2.47
N ASP A 452 -5.40 -2.94 -1.71
CA ASP A 452 -6.29 -1.81 -1.46
C ASP A 452 -6.08 -0.75 -2.55
N ARG A 453 -7.00 -0.72 -3.53
CA ARG A 453 -6.96 0.22 -4.65
C ARG A 453 -6.93 1.68 -4.20
N LEU A 454 -7.55 2.02 -3.07
CA LEU A 454 -7.57 3.40 -2.59
C LEU A 454 -6.19 3.81 -2.05
N LEU A 455 -5.47 2.86 -1.42
CA LEU A 455 -4.11 3.09 -0.97
C LEU A 455 -3.11 3.17 -2.13
N ALA A 456 -3.32 2.43 -3.22
CA ALA A 456 -2.47 2.50 -4.42
C ALA A 456 -2.25 3.95 -4.93
N PHE A 457 -3.30 4.77 -4.90
CA PHE A 457 -3.26 6.17 -5.37
C PHE A 457 -3.17 7.21 -4.25
N SER A 458 -3.33 6.77 -3.01
CA SER A 458 -3.46 7.63 -1.84
C SER A 458 -2.93 6.91 -0.60
N PRO A 459 -1.65 6.49 -0.59
CA PRO A 459 -1.11 5.73 0.52
C PRO A 459 -0.94 6.62 1.77
N PRO A 460 -0.73 6.03 2.96
CA PRO A 460 -0.26 6.77 4.12
C PRO A 460 1.09 7.46 3.87
N PRO A 461 1.40 8.56 4.57
CA PRO A 461 2.68 9.26 4.41
C PRO A 461 3.88 8.35 4.61
N PHE A 462 4.96 8.56 3.86
CA PHE A 462 6.20 7.77 3.98
C PHE A 462 6.03 6.27 3.68
N THR A 463 4.96 5.88 3.00
CA THR A 463 4.87 4.54 2.43
C THR A 463 5.98 4.34 1.40
N PRO A 464 6.72 3.21 1.44
CA PRO A 464 7.77 2.97 0.46
C PRO A 464 7.29 3.05 -0.98
N SER A 465 8.16 3.59 -1.84
CA SER A 465 7.91 3.68 -3.28
C SER A 465 8.35 2.41 -3.98
N SER A 466 7.56 1.95 -4.95
CA SER A 466 7.93 0.84 -5.84
C SER A 466 8.91 1.29 -6.94
N SER A 467 9.01 2.59 -7.20
CA SER A 467 9.92 3.16 -8.21
C SER A 467 10.57 4.46 -7.69
N PRO A 468 11.84 4.75 -8.05
CA PRO A 468 12.47 6.03 -7.73
C PRO A 468 11.91 7.20 -8.56
N ASP A 469 11.21 6.91 -9.66
CA ASP A 469 10.71 7.90 -10.60
C ASP A 469 9.36 8.46 -10.17
N PHE A 470 9.21 9.78 -10.26
CA PHE A 470 7.91 10.42 -10.09
C PHE A 470 7.07 10.31 -11.36
N LYS A 471 5.78 10.06 -11.19
CA LYS A 471 4.82 9.90 -12.29
C LYS A 471 3.51 10.59 -11.95
N LEU A 472 2.74 10.93 -12.99
CA LEU A 472 1.33 11.25 -12.81
C LEU A 472 0.57 9.95 -12.53
N VAL A 473 -0.01 9.87 -11.33
CA VAL A 473 -0.92 8.83 -10.87
C VAL A 473 -2.32 9.42 -10.72
N LEU A 474 -3.36 8.58 -10.74
CA LEU A 474 -4.75 9.00 -10.56
C LEU A 474 -5.22 10.10 -11.53
N TRP A 475 -5.06 9.87 -12.83
CA TRP A 475 -5.62 10.74 -13.86
C TRP A 475 -7.16 10.60 -13.92
N ARG A 476 -7.88 11.73 -13.93
CA ARG A 476 -9.34 11.77 -14.13
C ARG A 476 -9.79 13.09 -14.76
N GLU A 477 -10.77 13.01 -15.65
CA GLU A 477 -11.60 14.15 -16.07
C GLU A 477 -12.68 14.42 -15.02
N GLN A 478 -12.93 15.70 -14.70
CA GLN A 478 -13.93 16.14 -13.72
C GLN A 478 -15.21 16.69 -14.36
#